data_AF-A0A0C2VLF4-F1
#
_entry.id   AF-A0A0C2VLF4-F1
#
_cell.length_a   1.000
_cell.length_b   1.000
_cell.length_c   1.000
_cell.angle_alpha   90.00
_cell.angle_beta   90.00
_cell.angle_gamma   90.00
#
_symmetry.space_group_name_H-M   'P 1'
#
loop_
_entity.id
_entity.type
_entity.pdbx_description
1 polymer ?
#
loop_
_entity_poly.entity_id
_entity_poly.type
_entity_poly.pdbx_seq_one_letter_code
_entity_poly.pdbx_strand_id
1 'polypeptide(L)' 'MLQFWFEYEIPSINKKGDWSYNGLTEEDARKGVQERIADFEMVEVEDVYVGNVKRTSNAKDSFYECEGCT' A
#
# COMPACT_ATOMS: atom_id res chain seq x y z
N MET A 1 5.81 1.02 13.90
CA MET A 1 4.88 1.01 12.76
C MET A 1 5.67 0.58 11.54
N LEU A 2 5.13 -0.36 10.79
CA LEU A 2 5.76 -0.92 9.60
C LEU A 2 5.06 -0.36 8.36
N GLN A 3 5.82 -0.02 7.34
CA GLN A 3 5.29 0.28 6.02
C GLN A 3 5.20 -1.02 5.23
N PHE A 4 4.01 -1.38 4.80
CA PHE A 4 3.74 -2.56 3.99
C PHE A 4 3.42 -2.11 2.57
N TRP A 5 4.01 -2.76 1.58
CA TRP A 5 3.73 -2.56 0.17
C TRP A 5 2.93 -3.73 -0.36
N PHE A 6 1.76 -3.46 -0.92
CA PHE A 6 0.84 -4.45 -1.45
C PHE A 6 0.63 -4.24 -2.93
N GLU A 7 0.49 -5.34 -3.65
CA GLU A 7 -0.14 -5.32 -4.97
C GLU A 7 -1.64 -5.21 -4.80
N TYR A 8 -2.30 -4.49 -5.71
CA TYR A 8 -3.75 -4.44 -5.79
C TYR A 8 -4.26 -4.54 -7.21
N GLU A 9 -5.51 -4.99 -7.33
CA GLU A 9 -6.27 -5.04 -8.56
C GLU A 9 -7.70 -4.54 -8.31
N ILE A 10 -8.23 -3.79 -9.27
CA ILE A 10 -9.62 -3.33 -9.31
C ILE A 10 -10.22 -3.83 -10.62
N PRO A 11 -10.92 -4.98 -10.62
CA PRO A 11 -11.41 -5.60 -11.84
C PRO A 11 -12.39 -4.74 -12.62
N SER A 12 -13.29 -4.01 -11.94
CA SER A 12 -14.34 -3.23 -12.62
C SER A 12 -13.79 -2.11 -13.52
N ILE A 13 -12.61 -1.59 -13.20
CA ILE A 13 -11.92 -0.57 -14.03
C ILE A 13 -10.65 -1.11 -14.69
N ASN A 14 -10.41 -2.43 -14.61
CA ASN A 14 -9.23 -3.12 -15.14
C ASN A 14 -7.90 -2.44 -14.74
N LYS A 15 -7.79 -2.03 -13.48
CA LYS A 15 -6.61 -1.32 -12.94
C LYS A 15 -5.83 -2.23 -12.00
N LYS A 16 -4.50 -2.16 -12.08
CA LYS A 16 -3.58 -2.85 -11.19
C LYS A 16 -2.47 -1.90 -10.78
N GLY A 17 -1.92 -2.09 -9.58
CA GLY A 17 -0.81 -1.27 -9.12
C GLY A 17 -0.24 -1.75 -7.80
N ASP A 18 0.66 -0.94 -7.26
CA ASP A 18 1.26 -1.14 -5.95
C ASP A 18 0.88 0.04 -5.05
N TRP A 19 0.51 -0.25 -3.80
CA TRP A 19 0.21 0.76 -2.80
C TRP A 19 0.93 0.45 -1.49
N SER A 20 1.39 1.48 -0.80
CA SER A 20 2.03 1.33 0.51
C SER A 20 1.18 1.91 1.64
N TYR A 21 1.16 1.23 2.77
CA TYR A 21 0.41 1.69 3.95
C TYR A 21 1.14 1.35 5.23
N ASN A 22 1.03 2.26 6.20
CA ASN A 22 1.65 2.10 7.50
C ASN A 22 0.68 1.43 8.46
N GLY A 23 1.05 0.28 9.00
CA GLY A 23 0.22 -0.48 9.94
C GLY A 23 1.01 -1.07 11.10
N LEU A 24 0.29 -1.61 12.08
CA LEU A 24 0.88 -2.37 13.18
C LEU A 24 1.10 -3.84 12.78
N THR A 25 0.21 -4.38 11.95
CA THR A 25 0.26 -5.73 11.40
C THR A 25 -0.05 -5.68 9.91
N GLU A 26 0.26 -6.76 9.20
CA GLU A 26 -0.10 -6.88 7.77
C GLU A 26 -1.62 -6.79 7.56
N GLU A 27 -2.42 -7.43 8.43
CA GLU A 27 -3.88 -7.43 8.29
C GLU A 27 -4.48 -6.03 8.47
N ASP A 28 -3.98 -5.28 9.46
CA ASP A 28 -4.33 -3.88 9.69
C ASP A 28 -3.98 -3.01 8.49
N ALA A 29 -2.77 -3.15 7.96
CA ALA A 29 -2.33 -2.42 6.78
C ALA A 29 -3.12 -2.81 5.52
N ARG A 30 -3.50 -4.09 5.35
CA ARG A 30 -4.29 -4.56 4.21
C ARG A 30 -5.67 -3.91 4.17
N LYS A 31 -6.37 -3.86 5.32
CA LYS A 31 -7.68 -3.18 5.44
C LYS A 31 -7.55 -1.69 5.10
N GLY A 32 -6.55 -1.03 5.67
CA GLY A 32 -6.28 0.38 5.40
C GLY A 32 -5.96 0.67 3.94
N VAL A 33 -5.18 -0.19 3.26
CA VAL A 33 -4.93 -0.09 1.81
C VAL A 33 -6.21 -0.23 1.02
N GLN A 34 -7.01 -1.24 1.32
CA GLN A 34 -8.24 -1.54 0.59
C GLN A 34 -9.22 -0.35 0.64
N GLU A 35 -9.47 0.18 1.84
CA GLU A 35 -10.35 1.34 2.04
C GLU A 35 -9.82 2.59 1.34
N ARG A 36 -8.50 2.83 1.38
CA ARG A 36 -7.89 4.00 0.72
C ARG A 36 -7.96 3.93 -0.79
N ILE A 37 -7.69 2.76 -1.38
CA ILE A 37 -7.77 2.58 -2.83
C ILE A 37 -9.21 2.75 -3.29
N ALA A 38 -10.17 2.18 -2.55
CA ALA A 38 -11.60 2.29 -2.86
C ALA A 38 -12.05 3.76 -2.88
N ASP A 39 -11.70 4.53 -1.85
CA ASP A 39 -11.97 5.97 -1.77
C ASP A 39 -11.29 6.75 -2.91
N PHE A 40 -10.01 6.47 -3.17
CA PHE A 40 -9.23 7.19 -4.18
C PHE A 40 -9.73 6.95 -5.62
N GLU A 41 -10.12 5.72 -5.93
CA GLU A 41 -10.62 5.33 -7.25
C GLU A 41 -12.14 5.47 -7.38
N MET A 42 -12.83 5.89 -6.32
CA MET A 42 -14.28 6.02 -6.25
C MET A 42 -15.02 4.72 -6.59
N VAL A 43 -14.51 3.59 -6.07
CA VAL A 43 -15.09 2.25 -6.23
C VAL A 43 -15.50 1.66 -4.88
N GLU A 44 -16.29 0.61 -4.91
CA GLU A 44 -16.65 -0.13 -3.69
C GLU A 44 -15.44 -0.86 -3.12
N VAL A 45 -15.35 -0.95 -1.79
CA VAL A 45 -14.24 -1.65 -1.10
C VAL A 45 -14.12 -3.11 -1.51
N GLU A 46 -15.27 -3.77 -1.78
CA GLU A 46 -15.34 -5.16 -2.25
C GLU A 46 -14.80 -5.36 -3.68
N ASP A 47 -14.73 -4.29 -4.48
CA ASP A 47 -14.15 -4.32 -5.82
C ASP A 47 -12.62 -4.19 -5.80
N VAL A 48 -12.03 -3.84 -4.65
CA VAL A 48 -10.59 -3.72 -4.47
C VAL A 48 -10.02 -5.03 -3.92
N TYR A 49 -9.18 -5.69 -4.72
CA TYR A 49 -8.47 -6.90 -4.33
C TYR A 49 -7.04 -6.55 -3.94
N VAL A 50 -6.72 -6.62 -2.65
CA VAL A 50 -5.36 -6.41 -2.13
C VAL A 50 -4.66 -7.77 -2.01
N GLY A 51 -3.59 -7.94 -2.79
CA GLY A 51 -2.80 -9.17 -2.86
C GLY A 51 -1.81 -9.34 -1.72
N ASN A 52 -0.71 -10.04 -2.04
CA ASN A 52 0.35 -10.34 -1.08
C ASN A 52 1.22 -9.10 -0.81
N VAL A 53 1.84 -9.07 0.37
CA VAL A 53 2.86 -8.07 0.68
C VAL A 53 4.10 -8.35 -0.14
N LYS A 54 4.51 -7.37 -0.95
CA LYS A 54 5.78 -7.41 -1.68
C LYS A 54 6.97 -7.06 -0.83
N ARG A 55 6.80 -6.07 0.06
CA ARG A 55 7.90 -5.52 0.86
C ARG A 55 7.36 -4.94 2.15
N THR A 56 8.13 -5.13 3.22
CA THR A 56 7.95 -4.40 4.47
C THR A 56 9.18 -3.54 4.75
N SER A 57 8.96 -2.37 5.35
CA SER A 57 10.03 -1.52 5.85
C SER A 57 9.66 -0.98 7.23
N ASN A 58 10.65 -0.75 8.09
CA ASN A 58 10.40 0.00 9.31
C ASN A 58 10.15 1.46 8.93
N ALA A 59 8.99 2.01 9.33
CA ALA A 59 8.70 3.43 9.13
C ALA A 59 9.51 4.34 10.08
N LYS A 60 10.42 3.76 10.89
CA LYS A 60 11.45 4.49 11.64
C LYS A 60 12.69 4.65 10.76
N ASP A 61 13.00 5.90 10.44
CA ASP A 61 14.30 6.35 9.92
C ASP A 61 14.80 5.71 8.62
N SER A 62 14.17 6.08 7.50
CA SER A 62 14.94 6.24 6.28
C SER A 62 14.94 7.70 5.88
N PHE A 63 15.60 8.51 6.71
CA PHE A 63 16.30 9.69 6.22
C PHE A 63 17.38 9.12 5.28
N TYR A 64 17.04 8.93 4.01
CA TYR A 64 18.06 8.67 3.00
C TYR A 64 18.75 10.01 2.79
N GLU A 65 19.77 10.28 3.61
CA GLU A 65 20.79 11.27 3.28
C GLU A 65 21.24 10.94 1.85
N CYS A 66 20.87 11.80 0.91
CA CYS A 66 21.37 11.75 -0.43
C CYS A 66 22.84 12.24 -0.36
N GLU A 67 23.74 11.40 0.16
CA GLU A 67 25.19 11.59 0.04
C GLU A 67 25.60 11.27 -1.40
N GLY A 68 25.14 12.10 -2.34
CA GLY A 68 25.34 11.83 -3.77
C GLY A 68 24.95 12.94 -4.73
N CYS A 69 24.76 14.19 -4.29
CA CYS A 69 24.89 15.32 -5.20
C CYS A 69 26.33 15.84 -5.15
N THR A 70 27.22 15.20 -5.91
CA THR A 70 28.41 15.85 -6.49
C THR A 70 28.22 15.92 -7.99
#